data_AF-A0A947BN71-F1
#
_entry.id   AF-A0A947BN71-F1
#
_cell.length_a   1.000
_cell.length_b   1.000
_cell.length_c   1.000
_cell.angle_alpha   90.00
_cell.angle_beta   90.00
_cell.angle_gamma   90.00
#
_symmetry.space_group_name_H-M   'P 1'
#
loop_
_entity.id
_entity.type
_entity.pdbx_description
1 polymer ?
#
loop_
_entity_poly.entity_id
_entity_poly.type
_entity_poly.pdbx_seq_one_letter_code
_entity_poly.pdbx_strand_id
1 'polypeptide(L)'
;MTQFLQTMSADQVSSLLRFADFDTSIDAHERLEVEAFARGHRGFELCFASLQQFVMQCVAQSSSVPDSLLIEKAVQNRDWDLLERESGSEGRKTLQQRLRGQVDALLKGC
;
A
#
# COMPACT_ATOMS: atom_id res chain seq x y z
N MET A 1 0.62 -14.33 12.36
CA MET A 1 0.48 -14.30 10.88
C MET A 1 1.27 -13.18 10.20
N THR A 2 1.76 -12.16 10.92
CA THR A 2 2.46 -11.00 10.34
C THR A 2 3.90 -11.26 9.88
N GLN A 3 4.61 -12.24 10.45
CA GLN A 3 6.01 -12.51 10.11
C GLN A 3 6.21 -13.15 8.71
N PHE A 4 5.25 -13.96 8.25
CA PHE A 4 5.34 -14.66 6.95
C PHE A 4 5.25 -13.70 5.77
N LEU A 5 4.37 -12.70 5.85
CA LEU A 5 4.24 -11.70 4.79
C LEU A 5 5.52 -10.88 4.66
N GLN A 6 6.23 -10.58 5.75
CA GLN A 6 7.44 -9.75 5.69
C GLN A 6 8.60 -10.38 4.91
N THR A 7 8.66 -11.72 4.83
CA THR A 7 9.70 -12.44 4.08
C THR A 7 9.37 -12.67 2.60
N MET A 8 8.12 -12.46 2.19
CA MET A 8 7.68 -12.67 0.80
C MET A 8 8.04 -11.48 -0.09
N SER A 9 8.32 -11.73 -1.37
CA SER A 9 8.44 -10.64 -2.35
C SER A 9 7.09 -9.95 -2.59
N ALA A 10 7.11 -8.73 -3.11
CA ALA A 10 5.89 -7.99 -3.45
C ALA A 10 4.98 -8.78 -4.42
N ASP A 11 5.57 -9.47 -5.40
CA ASP A 11 4.85 -10.33 -6.34
C ASP A 11 4.16 -11.49 -5.63
N GLN A 12 4.85 -12.17 -4.71
CA GLN A 12 4.30 -13.30 -3.96
C GLN A 12 3.12 -12.86 -3.08
N VAL A 13 3.22 -11.70 -2.44
CA VAL A 13 2.09 -11.13 -1.67
C VAL A 13 0.92 -10.79 -2.57
N SER A 14 1.17 -10.17 -3.71
CA SER A 14 0.12 -9.80 -4.68
C SER A 14 -0.59 -11.04 -5.23
N SER A 15 0.17 -12.08 -5.60
CA SER A 15 -0.39 -13.37 -6.02
C SER A 15 -1.20 -14.04 -4.91
N LEU A 16 -0.75 -13.97 -3.65
CA LEU A 16 -1.47 -14.52 -2.51
C LEU A 16 -2.81 -13.80 -2.30
N LEU A 17 -2.84 -12.47 -2.36
CA LEU A 17 -4.06 -11.69 -2.19
C LEU A 17 -5.11 -12.02 -3.26
N ARG A 18 -4.68 -12.16 -4.53
CA ARG A 18 -5.56 -12.57 -5.63
C ARG A 18 -6.02 -14.02 -5.49
N PHE A 19 -5.12 -14.92 -5.12
CA PHE A 19 -5.45 -16.33 -4.95
C PHE A 19 -6.44 -16.55 -3.80
N ALA A 20 -6.28 -15.78 -2.71
CA ALA A 20 -7.18 -15.82 -1.57
C ALA A 20 -8.54 -15.14 -1.84
N ASP A 21 -8.71 -14.52 -3.02
CA ASP A 21 -9.86 -13.67 -3.37
C ASP A 21 -10.16 -12.68 -2.24
N PHE A 22 -9.11 -11.98 -1.79
CA PHE A 22 -9.21 -11.13 -0.61
C PHE A 22 -10.25 -10.02 -0.84
N ASP A 23 -11.36 -10.14 -0.11
CA ASP A 23 -12.46 -9.20 -0.14
C ASP A 23 -12.69 -8.64 1.27
N THR A 24 -12.62 -7.32 1.38
CA THR A 24 -12.92 -6.58 2.60
C THR A 24 -13.67 -5.33 2.21
N SER A 25 -14.68 -4.95 2.99
CA SER A 25 -15.32 -3.65 2.81
C SER A 25 -14.62 -2.62 3.69
N ILE A 26 -14.08 -1.56 3.10
CA ILE A 26 -13.76 -0.35 3.85
C ILE A 26 -15.00 0.53 3.97
N ASP A 27 -15.22 1.11 5.15
CA ASP A 27 -16.33 2.03 5.37
C ASP A 27 -16.04 3.45 4.86
N ALA A 28 -17.03 4.35 4.95
CA ALA A 28 -16.88 5.72 4.49
C ALA A 28 -15.84 6.52 5.29
N HIS A 29 -15.65 6.20 6.57
CA HIS A 29 -14.66 6.86 7.42
C HIS A 29 -13.25 6.42 7.03
N GLU A 30 -13.03 5.13 6.90
CA GLU A 30 -11.76 4.54 6.45
C GLU A 30 -11.36 5.07 5.08
N ARG A 31 -12.33 5.17 4.15
CA ARG A 31 -12.08 5.77 2.83
C ARG A 31 -11.62 7.23 2.94
N LEU A 32 -12.24 8.03 3.82
CA LEU A 32 -11.80 9.42 4.06
C LEU A 32 -10.37 9.50 4.63
N GLU A 33 -9.98 8.54 5.47
CA GLU A 33 -8.61 8.48 5.99
C GLU A 33 -7.58 8.20 4.89
N VAL A 34 -7.92 7.28 3.97
CA VAL A 34 -7.09 6.95 2.80
C VAL A 34 -6.96 8.17 1.88
N GLU A 35 -8.06 8.87 1.60
CA GLU A 35 -8.05 10.10 0.81
C GLU A 35 -7.21 11.20 1.48
N ALA A 36 -7.33 11.38 2.80
CA ALA A 36 -6.54 12.35 3.54
C ALA A 36 -5.04 12.02 3.49
N PHE A 37 -4.67 10.74 3.49
CA PHE A 37 -3.30 10.32 3.28
C PHE A 37 -2.80 10.65 1.87
N ALA A 38 -3.55 10.25 0.84
CA ALA A 38 -3.21 10.47 -0.57
C ALA A 38 -2.99 11.97 -0.89
N ARG A 39 -3.87 12.83 -0.36
CA ARG A 39 -3.77 14.31 -0.50
C ARG A 39 -2.74 14.95 0.43
N GLY A 40 -2.17 14.17 1.32
CA GLY A 40 -1.08 14.57 2.20
C GLY A 40 -1.46 15.30 3.48
N HIS A 41 -2.75 15.31 3.82
CA HIS A 41 -3.28 15.87 5.07
C HIS A 41 -3.02 14.96 6.29
N ARG A 42 -2.70 13.68 6.07
CA ARG A 42 -2.41 12.72 7.14
C ARG A 42 -1.07 12.00 6.96
N GLY A 43 -0.44 11.67 8.09
CA GLY A 43 0.76 10.85 8.13
C GLY A 43 0.42 9.36 8.00
N PHE A 44 1.36 8.58 7.47
CA PHE A 44 1.19 7.14 7.21
C PHE A 44 0.74 6.35 8.44
N GLU A 45 1.41 6.54 9.58
CA GLU A 45 1.12 5.76 10.80
C GLU A 45 -0.31 5.96 11.32
N LEU A 46 -0.90 7.12 11.07
CA LEU A 46 -2.25 7.45 11.55
C LEU A 46 -3.35 6.81 10.72
N CYS A 47 -3.07 6.42 9.47
CA CYS A 47 -4.05 5.83 8.55
C CYS A 47 -3.66 4.41 8.14
N PHE A 48 -2.65 3.79 8.78
CA PHE A 48 -2.06 2.55 8.29
C PHE A 48 -3.08 1.41 8.19
N ALA A 49 -3.96 1.22 9.18
CA ALA A 49 -4.94 0.14 9.17
C ALA A 49 -5.90 0.25 7.97
N SER A 50 -6.54 1.41 7.81
CA SER A 50 -7.46 1.73 6.71
C SER A 50 -6.76 1.66 5.35
N LEU A 51 -5.52 2.16 5.28
CA LEU A 51 -4.70 2.12 4.07
C LEU A 51 -4.32 0.68 3.68
N GLN A 52 -3.93 -0.15 4.65
CA GLN A 52 -3.54 -1.53 4.42
C GLN A 52 -4.71 -2.33 3.85
N GLN A 53 -5.89 -2.23 4.46
CA GLN A 53 -7.08 -2.91 3.97
C GLN A 53 -7.47 -2.47 2.56
N PHE A 54 -7.51 -1.16 2.32
CA PHE A 54 -7.81 -0.60 1.00
C PHE A 54 -6.85 -1.10 -0.08
N VAL A 55 -5.55 -1.02 0.18
CA VAL A 55 -4.53 -1.45 -0.79
C VAL A 55 -4.61 -2.96 -1.03
N MET A 56 -4.80 -3.77 0.02
CA MET A 56 -4.96 -5.22 -0.14
C MET A 56 -6.16 -5.56 -1.02
N GLN A 57 -7.29 -4.87 -0.84
CA GLN A 57 -8.49 -5.05 -1.66
C GLN A 57 -8.23 -4.68 -3.13
N CYS A 58 -7.70 -3.47 -3.39
CA CYS A 58 -7.43 -3.05 -4.76
C CYS A 58 -6.40 -3.95 -5.47
N VAL A 59 -5.39 -4.48 -4.76
CA VAL A 59 -4.42 -5.42 -5.32
C VAL A 59 -5.07 -6.77 -5.65
N ALA A 60 -5.97 -7.26 -4.79
CA ALA A 60 -6.70 -8.50 -5.04
C ALA A 60 -7.62 -8.40 -6.26
N GLN A 61 -8.27 -7.25 -6.46
CA GLN A 61 -9.21 -7.01 -7.56
C GLN A 61 -8.52 -6.59 -8.87
N SER A 62 -7.28 -6.09 -8.80
CA SER A 62 -6.53 -5.65 -9.98
C SER A 62 -5.77 -6.79 -10.66
N SER A 63 -5.85 -6.83 -11.99
CA SER A 63 -5.00 -7.68 -12.84
C SER A 63 -3.61 -7.09 -13.12
N SER A 64 -3.38 -5.81 -12.81
CA SER A 64 -2.08 -5.15 -13.03
C SER A 64 -1.06 -5.55 -11.98
N VAL A 65 0.22 -5.60 -12.35
CA VAL A 65 1.31 -5.79 -11.38
C VAL A 65 1.43 -4.49 -10.56
N PRO A 66 1.20 -4.54 -9.24
CA PRO A 66 1.34 -3.35 -8.40
C PRO A 66 2.82 -3.01 -8.24
N ASP A 67 3.08 -1.73 -7.99
CA ASP A 67 4.43 -1.27 -7.67
C ASP A 67 4.94 -1.89 -6.35
N SER A 68 6.22 -2.25 -6.30
CA SER A 68 6.81 -2.90 -5.12
C SER A 68 6.69 -2.03 -3.87
N LEU A 69 6.85 -0.70 -3.97
CA LEU A 69 6.73 0.23 -2.85
C LEU A 69 5.35 0.12 -2.18
N LEU A 70 4.29 0.01 -2.99
CA LEU A 70 2.93 -0.07 -2.50
C LEU A 70 2.75 -1.31 -1.62
N ILE A 71 3.23 -2.46 -2.08
CA ILE A 71 3.12 -3.72 -1.33
C ILE A 71 4.01 -3.70 -0.10
N GLU A 72 5.28 -3.35 -0.27
CA GLU A 72 6.27 -3.34 0.80
C GLU A 72 5.89 -2.41 1.94
N LYS A 73 5.39 -1.21 1.60
CA LYS A 73 5.04 -0.23 2.62
C LYS A 73 3.60 -0.34 3.08
N ALA A 74 2.61 -0.32 2.18
CA ALA A 74 1.22 -0.27 2.59
C ALA A 74 0.66 -1.63 3.03
N VAL A 75 1.20 -2.75 2.54
CA VAL A 75 0.72 -4.10 2.92
C VAL A 75 1.63 -4.75 3.96
N GLN A 76 2.94 -4.77 3.74
CA GLN A 76 3.89 -5.47 4.63
C GLN A 76 4.42 -4.58 5.78
N ASN A 77 4.16 -3.28 5.72
CA ASN A 77 4.68 -2.26 6.64
C ASN A 77 6.20 -2.37 6.89
N ARG A 78 6.98 -2.53 5.82
CA ARG A 78 8.44 -2.53 5.93
C ARG A 78 8.95 -1.15 6.39
N ASP A 79 10.11 -1.17 7.04
CA ASP A 79 10.79 0.07 7.43
C ASP A 79 11.21 0.86 6.18
N TRP A 80 11.12 2.19 6.24
CA TRP A 80 11.50 3.09 5.14
C TRP A 80 12.94 2.88 4.67
N ASP A 81 13.84 2.47 5.58
CA ASP A 81 15.24 2.23 5.25
C ASP A 81 15.46 0.94 4.46
N LEU A 82 14.48 0.02 4.47
CA LEU A 82 14.53 -1.28 3.79
C LEU A 82 13.76 -1.30 2.47
N LEU A 83 13.10 -0.20 2.09
CA LEU A 83 12.30 -0.11 0.87
C LEU A 83 13.18 0.04 -0.38
N GLU A 84 12.71 -0.54 -1.48
CA GLU A 84 13.32 -0.34 -2.80
C GLU A 84 13.24 1.13 -3.25
N ARG A 85 14.36 1.64 -3.78
CA ARG A 85 14.51 3.03 -4.20
C ARG A 85 14.71 3.09 -5.70
N GLU A 86 14.06 4.05 -6.36
CA GLU A 86 14.32 4.32 -7.78
C GLU A 86 15.67 4.99 -8.01
N SER A 87 16.14 5.75 -7.01
CA SER A 87 17.45 6.39 -7.04
C SER A 87 18.12 6.34 -5.68
N GLY A 88 19.46 6.26 -5.66
CA GLY A 88 20.24 6.21 -4.42
C GLY A 88 20.08 7.45 -3.53
N SER A 89 19.54 8.57 -4.05
CA SER A 89 19.26 9.80 -3.30
C SER A 89 17.84 9.89 -2.77
N GLU A 90 16.98 8.89 -3.04
CA GLU A 90 15.59 8.92 -2.65
C GLU A 90 15.44 8.81 -1.13
N GLY A 91 15.13 9.92 -0.44
CA GLY A 91 14.89 9.92 1.00
C GLY A 91 13.45 9.52 1.36
N ARG A 92 13.21 9.30 2.66
CA ARG A 92 11.87 8.96 3.20
C ARG A 92 10.75 9.87 2.70
N LYS A 93 10.99 11.18 2.63
CA LYS A 93 9.98 12.15 2.15
C LYS A 93 9.58 11.90 0.70
N THR A 94 10.54 11.54 -0.16
CA THR A 94 10.29 11.22 -1.56
C THR A 94 9.54 9.89 -1.69
N LEU A 95 9.97 8.85 -0.97
CA LEU A 95 9.27 7.56 -0.92
C LEU A 95 7.81 7.74 -0.46
N GLN A 96 7.59 8.55 0.58
CA GLN A 96 6.23 8.82 1.06
C GLN A 96 5.39 9.57 0.03
N GLN A 97 5.97 10.50 -0.75
CA GLN A 97 5.26 11.19 -1.83
C GLN A 97 4.92 10.23 -2.97
N ARG A 98 5.83 9.33 -3.35
CA ARG A 98 5.56 8.29 -4.36
C ARG A 98 4.43 7.36 -3.90
N LEU A 99 4.48 6.91 -2.64
CA LEU A 99 3.42 6.09 -2.05
C LEU A 99 2.06 6.81 -2.10
N ARG A 100 2.02 8.10 -1.78
CA ARG A 100 0.79 8.91 -1.87
C ARG A 100 0.25 8.97 -3.30
N GLY A 101 1.13 9.18 -4.29
CA GLY A 101 0.75 9.17 -5.70
C GLY A 101 0.17 7.84 -6.15
N GLN A 102 0.72 6.72 -5.69
CA GLN A 102 0.19 5.38 -5.99
C GLN A 102 -1.19 5.17 -5.37
N VAL A 103 -1.38 5.58 -4.12
CA VAL A 103 -2.68 5.47 -3.44
C VAL A 103 -3.74 6.36 -4.11
N ASP A 104 -3.37 7.57 -4.52
CA ASP A 104 -4.26 8.45 -5.28
C ASP A 104 -4.66 7.85 -6.64
N ALA A 105 -3.74 7.16 -7.32
CA ALA A 105 -4.04 6.44 -8.55
C ALA A 105 -5.02 5.28 -8.31
N LEU A 106 -4.85 4.53 -7.22
CA LEU A 106 -5.80 3.48 -6.83
C LEU A 106 -7.18 4.05 -6.52
N LEU A 107 -7.28 5.17 -5.80
CA LEU A 107 -8.56 5.85 -5.50
C LEU A 107 -9.31 6.35 -6.74
N LYS A 108 -8.66 6.40 -7.90
CA LYS A 108 -9.26 6.79 -9.19
C LYS A 108 -9.61 5.57 -10.06
N GLY A 109 -8.97 4.43 -9.81
CA GLY A 109 -9.16 3.18 -10.56
C GLY A 109 -10.06 2.16 -9.84
N CYS A 110 -10.10 2.23 -8.50
CA CYS A 110 -11.10 1.69 -7.58
C CYS A 110 -12.05 2.84 -7.16
#